data_AF-A0A0W0D7I8-F1
#
_entry.id   AF-A0A0W0D7I8-F1
#
_cell.length_a   1.000
_cell.length_b   1.000
_cell.length_c   1.000
_cell.angle_alpha   90.00
_cell.angle_beta   90.00
_cell.angle_gamma   90.00
#
_symmetry.space_group_name_H-M   'P 1'
#
loop_
_entity.id
_entity.type
_entity.pdbx_description
1 polymer ?
#
loop_
_entity_poly.entity_id
_entity_poly.type
_entity_poly.pdbx_seq_one_letter_code
_entity_poly.pdbx_strand_id
1 'polypeptide(L)'
;MSGVRMQKKNRRALGQSLEMAQFLDSGSNKIKRRIRDLERLLKKKKDILPSNIIVEKERTLEALRLELHNHEVKENIRKNAKKYHMVRFFERKKALRRYKKALKTYKADENEANKEALENAEVDLCYVVNFPKSEKYISIFTEDDTEASAETNLRRKAFRQLVRGKIADKSLPVSLSNILAGKKLSEEAIGVTLDDALSRSNQTDASHQESDEDSDSNENEKEEDDFFE
;
A
#
# COMPACT_ATOMS: atom_id res chain seq x y z
N MET A 1 -44.28 10.86 45.43
CA MET A 1 -43.72 10.98 44.07
C MET A 1 -42.24 11.31 44.18
N SER A 2 -41.34 10.42 43.79
CA SER A 2 -39.90 10.71 43.72
C SER A 2 -39.34 10.15 42.42
N GLY A 3 -39.05 11.05 41.48
CA GLY A 3 -38.68 10.73 40.10
C GLY A 3 -37.24 10.25 39.97
N VAL A 4 -37.07 9.09 39.35
CA VAL A 4 -35.80 8.44 39.03
C VAL A 4 -35.04 9.25 37.97
N ARG A 5 -33.82 9.72 38.30
CA ARG A 5 -32.93 10.47 37.39
C ARG A 5 -31.81 9.55 36.86
N MET A 6 -32.16 8.57 36.02
CA MET A 6 -31.20 7.63 35.40
C MET A 6 -31.13 7.82 33.87
N GLN A 7 -30.63 8.95 33.35
CA GLN A 7 -30.38 9.11 31.89
C GLN A 7 -29.22 10.08 31.54
N LYS A 8 -28.09 10.05 32.24
CA LYS A 8 -26.92 10.90 31.88
C LYS A 8 -25.64 10.17 31.45
N LYS A 9 -25.53 8.85 31.63
CA LYS A 9 -24.28 8.13 31.31
C LYS A 9 -24.13 7.77 29.82
N ASN A 10 -25.21 7.50 29.08
CA ASN A 10 -25.12 7.07 27.67
C ASN A 10 -24.87 8.19 26.65
N ARG A 11 -25.08 9.47 27.00
CA ARG A 11 -24.90 10.58 26.04
C ARG A 11 -23.43 10.89 25.73
N ARG A 12 -22.48 10.48 26.58
CA ARG A 12 -21.05 10.80 26.42
C ARG A 12 -20.36 9.90 25.38
N ALA A 13 -20.64 8.60 25.39
CA ALA A 13 -20.08 7.65 24.41
C ALA A 13 -20.57 7.95 22.98
N LEU A 14 -21.87 8.26 22.83
CA LEU A 14 -22.48 8.71 21.57
C LEU A 14 -21.90 10.03 21.05
N GLY A 15 -21.46 10.93 21.94
CA GLY A 15 -20.82 12.18 21.54
C GLY A 15 -19.42 11.99 20.93
N GLN A 16 -18.70 10.93 21.32
CA GLN A 16 -17.30 10.73 20.95
C GLN A 16 -17.13 9.95 19.64
N SER A 17 -18.01 8.97 19.37
CA SER A 17 -18.15 8.40 18.02
C SER A 17 -18.60 9.46 17.03
N LEU A 18 -19.48 10.37 17.44
CA LEU A 18 -19.87 11.52 16.65
C LEU A 18 -18.71 12.52 16.45
N GLU A 19 -17.88 12.76 17.47
CA GLU A 19 -16.65 13.54 17.31
C GLU A 19 -15.72 12.90 16.27
N MET A 20 -15.44 11.59 16.34
CA MET A 20 -14.60 10.93 15.34
C MET A 20 -15.20 11.02 13.93
N ALA A 21 -16.51 10.79 13.79
CA ALA A 21 -17.21 10.93 12.52
C ALA A 21 -17.09 12.35 11.93
N GLN A 22 -17.13 13.38 12.79
CA GLN A 22 -16.90 14.76 12.35
C GLN A 22 -15.48 15.00 11.81
N PHE A 23 -14.48 14.21 12.24
CA PHE A 23 -13.10 14.39 11.80
C PHE A 23 -12.76 13.66 10.50
N LEU A 24 -13.45 12.56 10.18
CA LEU A 24 -13.26 11.78 8.94
C LEU A 24 -13.50 12.60 7.66
N ASP A 25 -14.46 13.53 7.70
CA ASP A 25 -14.75 14.43 6.57
C ASP A 25 -14.19 15.86 6.77
N SER A 26 -13.41 16.05 7.84
CA SER A 26 -12.86 17.36 8.16
C SER A 26 -11.52 17.60 7.45
N GLY A 27 -11.31 18.81 6.93
CA GLY A 27 -10.04 19.16 6.30
C GLY A 27 -8.84 19.04 7.26
N SER A 28 -7.67 18.67 6.73
CA SER A 28 -6.42 18.40 7.47
C SER A 28 -6.09 19.37 8.61
N ASN A 29 -6.34 20.66 8.45
CA ASN A 29 -6.10 21.68 9.47
C ASN A 29 -6.94 21.48 10.76
N LYS A 30 -8.17 20.97 10.63
CA LYS A 30 -9.03 20.64 11.79
C LYS A 30 -8.46 19.44 12.55
N ILE A 31 -8.03 18.40 11.82
CA ILE A 31 -7.39 17.21 12.40
C ILE A 31 -6.10 17.61 13.15
N LYS A 32 -5.21 18.41 12.53
CA LYS A 32 -3.97 18.91 13.15
C LYS A 32 -4.22 19.75 14.42
N ARG A 33 -5.30 20.54 14.45
CA ARG A 33 -5.69 21.27 15.66
C ARG A 33 -6.09 20.29 16.78
N ARG A 34 -6.95 19.32 16.48
CA ARG A 34 -7.42 18.35 17.48
C ARG A 34 -6.30 17.49 18.05
N ILE A 35 -5.36 17.03 17.21
CA ILE A 35 -4.17 16.29 17.67
C ILE A 35 -3.40 17.12 18.69
N ARG A 36 -3.06 18.38 18.36
CA ARG A 36 -2.33 19.27 19.28
C ARG A 36 -3.08 19.51 20.58
N ASP A 37 -4.40 19.65 20.54
CA ASP A 37 -5.21 19.87 21.75
C ASP A 37 -5.24 18.62 22.64
N LEU A 38 -5.35 17.42 22.05
CA LEU A 38 -5.30 16.15 22.77
C LEU A 38 -3.91 15.87 23.36
N GLU A 39 -2.84 16.12 22.61
CA GLU A 39 -1.46 16.01 23.09
C GLU A 39 -1.21 16.95 24.29
N ARG A 40 -1.66 18.20 24.19
CA ARG A 40 -1.57 19.18 25.28
C ARG A 40 -2.38 18.75 26.49
N LEU A 41 -3.57 18.19 26.29
CA LEU A 41 -4.42 17.69 27.37
C LEU A 41 -3.75 16.54 28.11
N LEU A 42 -3.25 15.54 27.38
CA LEU A 42 -2.57 14.38 27.94
C LEU A 42 -1.29 14.78 28.66
N LYS A 43 -0.51 15.73 28.11
CA LYS A 43 0.70 16.22 28.76
C LYS A 43 0.43 17.00 30.05
N LYS A 44 -0.65 17.79 30.11
CA LYS A 44 -0.93 18.69 31.25
C LYS A 44 -1.79 18.07 32.35
N LYS A 45 -2.65 17.11 32.01
CA LYS A 45 -3.67 16.58 32.93
C LYS A 45 -3.55 15.08 33.16
N LYS A 46 -2.39 14.47 32.85
CA LYS A 46 -2.18 13.03 33.02
C LYS A 46 -2.44 12.59 34.47
N ASP A 47 -1.95 13.38 35.43
CA ASP A 47 -2.03 13.02 36.85
C ASP A 47 -3.41 13.29 37.48
N ILE A 48 -4.27 14.05 36.78
CA ILE A 48 -5.60 14.46 37.25
C ILE A 48 -6.70 13.59 36.62
N LEU A 49 -6.46 13.08 35.41
CA LEU A 49 -7.46 12.34 34.67
C LEU A 49 -7.51 10.87 35.12
N PRO A 50 -8.72 10.26 35.18
CA PRO A 50 -8.85 8.83 35.39
C PRO A 50 -8.16 8.02 34.29
N SER A 51 -7.51 6.91 34.66
CA SER A 51 -6.79 6.03 33.73
C SER A 51 -7.62 5.63 32.51
N ASN A 52 -8.91 5.31 32.68
CA ASN A 52 -9.80 4.95 31.57
C ASN A 52 -9.90 6.06 30.51
N ILE A 53 -9.99 7.32 30.96
CA ILE A 53 -10.10 8.47 30.04
C ILE A 53 -8.78 8.73 29.34
N ILE A 54 -7.65 8.51 30.01
CA ILE A 54 -6.32 8.64 29.40
C ILE A 54 -6.18 7.67 28.23
N VAL A 55 -6.43 6.38 28.48
CA VAL A 55 -6.36 5.33 27.46
C VAL A 55 -7.28 5.62 26.27
N GLU A 56 -8.52 6.08 26.54
CA GLU A 56 -9.44 6.48 25.48
C GLU A 56 -8.90 7.64 24.65
N LYS A 57 -8.31 8.66 25.29
CA LYS A 57 -7.78 9.84 24.59
C LYS A 57 -6.53 9.50 23.78
N GLU A 58 -5.67 8.62 24.29
CA GLU A 58 -4.52 8.07 23.56
C GLU A 58 -4.97 7.32 22.30
N ARG A 59 -5.97 6.42 22.41
CA ARG A 59 -6.57 5.74 21.26
C ARG A 59 -7.13 6.71 20.23
N THR A 60 -7.87 7.74 20.66
CA THR A 60 -8.39 8.74 19.72
C THR A 60 -7.29 9.55 19.04
N LEU A 61 -6.18 9.81 19.75
CA LEU A 61 -5.05 10.55 19.23
C LEU A 61 -4.32 9.73 18.17
N GLU A 62 -4.12 8.43 18.40
CA GLU A 62 -3.59 7.50 17.39
C GLU A 62 -4.49 7.43 16.16
N ALA A 63 -5.80 7.29 16.34
CA ALA A 63 -6.76 7.29 15.24
C ALA A 63 -6.69 8.58 14.40
N LEU A 64 -6.61 9.74 15.06
CA LEU A 64 -6.47 11.03 14.36
C LEU A 64 -5.15 11.19 13.63
N ARG A 65 -4.05 10.63 14.17
CA ARG A 65 -2.74 10.61 13.48
C ARG A 65 -2.80 9.76 12.22
N LEU A 66 -3.42 8.59 12.28
CA LEU A 66 -3.64 7.74 11.12
C LEU A 66 -4.49 8.47 10.06
N GLU A 67 -5.59 9.10 10.48
CA GLU A 67 -6.46 9.84 9.57
C GLU A 67 -5.74 11.03 8.92
N LEU A 68 -4.89 11.74 9.70
CA LEU A 68 -4.06 12.79 9.15
C LEU A 68 -3.11 12.27 8.07
N HIS A 69 -2.45 11.14 8.32
CA HIS A 69 -1.57 10.51 7.36
C HIS A 69 -2.32 10.13 6.07
N ASN A 70 -3.48 9.50 6.20
CA ASN A 70 -4.34 9.15 5.06
C ASN A 70 -4.74 10.38 4.24
N HIS A 71 -5.09 11.49 4.92
CA HIS A 71 -5.40 12.75 4.26
C HIS A 71 -4.18 13.32 3.52
N GLU A 72 -2.98 13.25 4.09
CA GLU A 72 -1.75 13.71 3.45
C GLU A 72 -1.40 12.87 2.21
N VAL A 73 -1.58 11.55 2.27
CA VAL A 73 -1.42 10.64 1.12
C VAL A 73 -2.43 10.98 0.01
N LYS A 74 -3.72 11.16 0.35
CA LYS A 74 -4.75 11.55 -0.62
C LYS A 74 -4.45 12.90 -1.28
N GLU A 75 -3.97 13.87 -0.53
CA GLU A 75 -3.55 15.17 -1.06
C GLU A 75 -2.35 15.05 -1.99
N ASN A 76 -1.36 14.24 -1.64
CA ASN A 76 -0.20 13.98 -2.50
C ASN A 76 -0.61 13.30 -3.81
N ILE A 77 -1.50 12.32 -3.75
CA ILE A 77 -2.10 11.66 -4.92
C ILE A 77 -2.79 12.68 -5.82
N ARG A 78 -3.63 13.56 -5.27
CA ARG A 78 -4.32 14.62 -6.03
C ARG A 78 -3.33 15.58 -6.70
N LYS A 79 -2.30 16.01 -5.98
CA LYS A 79 -1.25 16.90 -6.51
C LYS A 79 -0.47 16.25 -7.64
N ASN A 80 -0.02 15.02 -7.44
CA ASN A 80 0.73 14.26 -8.45
C ASN A 80 -0.13 13.93 -9.66
N ALA A 81 -1.40 13.56 -9.45
CA ALA A 81 -2.34 13.30 -10.53
C ALA A 81 -2.47 14.52 -11.44
N LYS A 82 -2.61 15.73 -10.89
CA LYS A 82 -2.62 16.98 -11.67
C LYS A 82 -1.27 17.26 -12.34
N LYS A 83 -0.17 17.20 -11.57
CA LYS A 83 1.19 17.54 -12.02
C LYS A 83 1.66 16.65 -13.18
N TYR A 84 1.40 15.35 -13.09
CA TYR A 84 1.87 14.36 -14.07
C TYR A 84 0.79 13.91 -15.05
N HIS A 85 -0.41 14.51 -15.02
CA HIS A 85 -1.53 14.11 -15.89
C HIS A 85 -1.14 14.10 -17.38
N MET A 86 -0.55 15.21 -17.86
CA MET A 86 -0.15 15.36 -19.26
C MET A 86 1.02 14.44 -19.62
N VAL A 87 2.05 14.37 -18.78
CA VAL A 87 3.21 13.50 -19.01
C VAL A 87 2.76 12.04 -19.15
N ARG A 88 1.98 11.54 -18.19
CA ARG A 88 1.43 10.17 -18.21
C ARG A 88 0.49 9.93 -19.38
N PHE A 89 -0.29 10.94 -19.78
CA PHE A 89 -1.16 10.84 -20.95
C PHE A 89 -0.37 10.59 -22.24
N PHE A 90 0.68 11.38 -22.49
CA PHE A 90 1.54 11.21 -23.65
C PHE A 90 2.34 9.92 -23.60
N GLU A 91 2.89 9.57 -22.43
CA GLU A 91 3.58 8.29 -22.23
C GLU A 91 2.67 7.10 -22.50
N ARG A 92 1.42 7.14 -22.02
CA ARG A 92 0.45 6.07 -22.26
C ARG A 92 0.13 5.93 -23.75
N LYS A 93 -0.06 7.06 -24.45
CA LYS A 93 -0.29 7.06 -25.90
C LYS A 93 0.93 6.51 -26.66
N LYS A 94 2.14 6.83 -26.21
CA LYS A 94 3.41 6.33 -26.77
C LYS A 94 3.56 4.82 -26.51
N ALA A 95 3.32 4.35 -25.29
CA ALA A 95 3.33 2.94 -24.89
C ALA A 95 2.31 2.12 -25.70
N LEU A 96 1.05 2.59 -25.80
CA LEU A 96 0.00 1.93 -26.59
C LEU A 96 0.40 1.78 -28.06
N ARG A 97 1.02 2.80 -28.65
CA ARG A 97 1.51 2.74 -30.03
C ARG A 97 2.64 1.71 -30.17
N ARG A 98 3.60 1.70 -29.23
CA ARG A 98 4.70 0.74 -29.20
C ARG A 98 4.20 -0.70 -29.05
N TYR A 99 3.28 -0.94 -28.13
CA TYR A 99 2.61 -2.23 -27.95
C TYR A 99 1.93 -2.70 -29.24
N LYS A 100 1.11 -1.85 -29.87
CA LYS A 100 0.44 -2.21 -31.13
C LYS A 100 1.42 -2.51 -32.26
N LYS A 101 2.55 -1.79 -32.33
CA LYS A 101 3.60 -2.05 -33.31
C LYS A 101 4.29 -3.39 -33.03
N ALA A 102 4.70 -3.64 -31.78
CA ALA A 102 5.33 -4.89 -31.37
C ALA A 102 4.41 -6.11 -31.59
N LEU A 103 3.11 -5.96 -31.32
CA LEU A 103 2.12 -7.00 -31.59
C LEU A 103 2.00 -7.30 -33.09
N LYS A 104 2.05 -6.26 -33.94
CA LYS A 104 2.01 -6.45 -35.40
C LYS A 104 3.28 -7.13 -35.91
N THR A 105 4.47 -6.76 -35.41
CA THR A 105 5.73 -7.38 -35.81
C THR A 105 5.81 -8.83 -35.36
N TYR A 106 5.41 -9.13 -34.12
CA TYR A 106 5.36 -10.50 -33.60
C TYR A 106 4.41 -11.39 -34.41
N LYS A 107 3.22 -10.89 -34.77
CA LYS A 107 2.27 -11.63 -35.63
C LYS A 107 2.76 -11.83 -37.07
N ALA A 108 3.68 -11.00 -37.55
CA ALA A 108 4.24 -11.13 -38.88
C ALA A 108 5.44 -12.10 -38.91
N ASP A 109 6.20 -12.15 -37.82
CA ASP A 109 7.39 -12.98 -37.66
C ASP A 109 7.51 -13.41 -36.18
N GLU A 110 7.07 -14.63 -35.89
CA GLU A 110 7.04 -15.23 -34.55
C GLU A 110 8.42 -15.73 -34.13
N ASN A 111 9.34 -14.79 -33.94
CA ASN A 111 10.68 -15.06 -33.42
C ASN A 111 10.83 -14.58 -31.96
N GLU A 112 11.83 -15.13 -31.26
CA GLU A 112 12.01 -14.84 -29.83
C GLU A 112 12.33 -13.37 -29.56
N ALA A 113 13.05 -12.70 -30.47
CA ALA A 113 13.35 -11.27 -30.34
C ALA A 113 12.09 -10.39 -30.40
N ASN A 114 11.15 -10.70 -31.30
CA ASN A 114 9.87 -10.01 -31.43
C ASN A 114 8.95 -10.30 -30.25
N LYS A 115 9.01 -11.50 -29.69
CA LYS A 115 8.30 -11.88 -28.48
C LYS A 115 8.80 -11.07 -27.27
N GLU A 116 10.11 -11.01 -27.08
CA GLU A 116 10.71 -10.21 -26.00
C GLU A 116 10.37 -8.71 -26.16
N ALA A 117 10.38 -8.19 -27.38
CA ALA A 117 9.98 -6.82 -27.67
C ALA A 117 8.51 -6.56 -27.33
N LEU A 118 7.62 -7.54 -27.57
CA LEU A 118 6.21 -7.47 -27.19
C LEU A 118 6.05 -7.46 -25.67
N GLU A 119 6.68 -8.39 -24.96
CA GLU A 119 6.64 -8.47 -23.48
C GLU A 119 7.16 -7.18 -22.84
N ASN A 120 8.25 -6.62 -23.36
CA ASN A 120 8.78 -5.34 -22.89
C ASN A 120 7.79 -4.19 -23.12
N ALA A 121 7.11 -4.16 -24.27
CA ALA A 121 6.09 -3.15 -24.55
C ALA A 121 4.84 -3.30 -23.68
N GLU A 122 4.48 -4.53 -23.31
CA GLU A 122 3.41 -4.83 -22.34
C GLU A 122 3.75 -4.31 -20.94
N VAL A 123 4.97 -4.60 -20.46
CA VAL A 123 5.46 -4.10 -19.18
C VAL A 123 5.43 -2.58 -19.15
N ASP A 124 5.91 -1.92 -20.21
CA ASP A 124 5.93 -0.46 -20.28
C ASP A 124 4.50 0.13 -20.27
N LEU A 125 3.56 -0.49 -20.99
CA LEU A 125 2.17 -0.04 -20.99
C LEU A 125 1.52 -0.20 -19.61
N CYS A 126 1.69 -1.36 -18.98
CA CYS A 126 1.21 -1.63 -17.63
C CYS A 126 1.86 -0.72 -16.59
N TYR A 127 3.15 -0.39 -16.75
CA TYR A 127 3.87 0.54 -15.89
C TYR A 127 3.20 1.92 -15.92
N VAL A 128 2.98 2.52 -17.10
CA VAL A 128 2.46 3.90 -17.18
C VAL A 128 1.08 4.01 -16.51
N VAL A 129 0.23 3.00 -16.66
CA VAL A 129 -1.13 2.98 -16.11
C VAL A 129 -1.15 2.68 -14.62
N ASN A 130 -0.37 1.69 -14.17
CA ASN A 130 -0.40 1.20 -12.79
C ASN A 130 0.64 1.88 -11.88
N PHE A 131 1.48 2.78 -12.41
CA PHE A 131 2.45 3.53 -11.60
C PHE A 131 1.76 4.26 -10.43
N PRO A 132 2.35 4.20 -9.22
CA PRO A 132 1.72 4.70 -8.02
C PRO A 132 1.53 6.22 -8.08
N LYS A 133 0.31 6.69 -7.82
CA LYS A 133 -0.02 8.12 -7.83
C LYS A 133 0.51 8.85 -6.59
N SER A 134 0.82 8.12 -5.52
CA SER A 134 1.45 8.66 -4.31
C SER A 134 2.88 9.15 -4.55
N GLU A 135 3.57 8.61 -5.57
CA GLU A 135 4.97 8.92 -5.87
C GLU A 135 5.14 9.81 -7.11
N LYS A 136 6.33 10.42 -7.22
CA LYS A 136 6.76 11.15 -8.41
C LYS A 136 6.85 10.18 -9.59
N TYR A 137 6.16 10.52 -10.67
CA TYR A 137 6.21 9.74 -11.90
C TYR A 137 7.61 9.74 -12.50
N ILE A 138 8.13 8.55 -12.84
CA ILE A 138 9.40 8.36 -13.54
C ILE A 138 9.08 7.99 -14.98
N SER A 139 9.36 8.91 -15.91
CA SER A 139 9.13 8.70 -17.35
C SER A 139 10.03 7.60 -17.90
N ILE A 140 9.53 6.80 -18.84
CA ILE A 140 10.29 5.74 -19.52
C ILE A 140 10.80 6.20 -20.89
N PHE A 141 10.19 7.23 -21.49
CA PHE A 141 10.41 7.57 -22.89
C PHE A 141 10.86 9.02 -23.14
N THR A 142 11.36 9.72 -22.13
CA THR A 142 12.05 11.01 -22.30
C THR A 142 13.48 10.79 -22.77
N GLU A 143 13.91 11.60 -23.73
CA GLU A 143 15.24 11.53 -24.35
C GLU A 143 16.34 12.14 -23.46
N ASP A 144 15.97 12.87 -22.41
CA ASP A 144 16.88 13.54 -21.47
C ASP A 144 17.58 12.59 -20.46
N ASP A 145 17.58 11.28 -20.73
CA ASP A 145 18.17 10.26 -19.87
C ASP A 145 19.72 10.35 -19.77
N THR A 146 20.36 11.25 -20.52
CA THR A 146 21.77 11.60 -20.28
C THR A 146 21.99 12.35 -18.96
N GLU A 147 20.95 12.98 -18.40
CA GLU A 147 21.02 13.70 -17.11
C GLU A 147 20.27 13.00 -15.96
N ALA A 148 19.62 11.86 -16.24
CA ALA A 148 18.93 11.11 -15.20
C ALA A 148 19.96 10.49 -14.23
N SER A 149 19.88 10.87 -12.95
CA SER A 149 20.70 10.26 -11.90
C SER A 149 20.60 8.73 -11.94
N ALA A 150 21.73 8.05 -11.69
CA ALA A 150 21.79 6.59 -11.60
C ALA A 150 20.68 6.02 -10.69
N GLU A 151 20.33 6.73 -9.62
CA GLU A 151 19.24 6.35 -8.71
C GLU A 151 17.86 6.31 -9.39
N THR A 152 17.56 7.25 -10.28
CA THR A 152 16.28 7.29 -11.03
C THR A 152 16.18 6.10 -11.98
N ASN A 153 17.28 5.75 -12.64
CA ASN A 153 17.35 4.58 -13.51
C ASN A 153 17.19 3.26 -12.75
N LEU A 154 17.81 3.15 -11.56
CA LEU A 154 17.63 2.00 -10.68
C LEU A 154 16.19 1.85 -10.23
N ARG A 155 15.55 2.93 -9.74
CA ARG A 155 14.13 2.92 -9.37
C ARG A 155 13.25 2.54 -10.56
N ARG A 156 13.48 3.11 -11.74
CA ARG A 156 12.74 2.78 -12.97
C ARG A 156 12.83 1.28 -13.28
N LYS A 157 14.03 0.70 -13.21
CA LYS A 157 14.26 -0.73 -13.43
C LYS A 157 13.52 -1.59 -12.38
N ALA A 158 13.58 -1.21 -11.11
CA ALA A 158 12.89 -1.91 -10.02
C ALA A 158 11.37 -1.94 -10.24
N PHE A 159 10.76 -0.81 -10.58
CA PHE A 159 9.32 -0.76 -10.90
C PHE A 159 8.95 -1.60 -12.13
N ARG A 160 9.77 -1.60 -13.19
CA ARG A 160 9.53 -2.45 -14.38
C ARG A 160 9.59 -3.94 -14.02
N GLN A 161 10.56 -4.35 -13.20
CA GLN A 161 10.66 -5.72 -12.69
C GLN A 161 9.45 -6.10 -11.84
N LEU A 162 9.01 -5.22 -10.94
CA LEU A 162 7.83 -5.44 -10.13
C LEU A 162 6.57 -5.61 -11.00
N VAL A 163 6.37 -4.73 -11.98
CA VAL A 163 5.24 -4.81 -12.92
C VAL A 163 5.30 -6.12 -13.71
N ARG A 164 6.49 -6.55 -14.16
CA ARG A 164 6.66 -7.84 -14.85
C ARG A 164 6.20 -9.01 -13.99
N GLY A 165 6.61 -9.07 -12.72
CA GLY A 165 6.12 -10.09 -11.78
C GLY A 165 4.59 -10.05 -11.60
N LYS A 166 4.03 -8.86 -11.39
CA LYS A 166 2.58 -8.68 -11.22
C LYS A 166 1.76 -9.04 -12.48
N ILE A 167 2.34 -8.89 -13.68
CA ILE A 167 1.73 -9.34 -14.94
C ILE A 167 1.64 -10.87 -14.95
N ALA A 168 2.74 -11.56 -14.61
CA ALA A 168 2.76 -13.02 -14.54
C ALA A 168 1.73 -13.56 -13.52
N ASP A 169 1.64 -12.92 -12.36
CA ASP A 169 0.68 -13.25 -11.30
C ASP A 169 -0.76 -12.81 -11.61
N LYS A 170 -0.98 -12.06 -12.70
CA LYS A 170 -2.26 -11.40 -13.05
C LYS A 170 -2.84 -10.54 -11.90
N SER A 171 -1.99 -10.02 -11.02
CA SER A 171 -2.38 -9.29 -9.81
C SER A 171 -2.31 -7.76 -9.93
N LEU A 172 -2.21 -7.25 -11.16
CA LEU A 172 -2.20 -5.81 -11.43
C LEU A 172 -3.56 -5.16 -11.12
N PRO A 173 -3.59 -3.93 -10.56
CA PRO A 173 -4.83 -3.18 -10.34
C PRO A 173 -5.64 -2.97 -11.62
N VAL A 174 -4.96 -2.69 -12.73
CA VAL A 174 -5.56 -2.67 -14.07
C VAL A 174 -4.77 -3.61 -14.97
N SER A 175 -5.39 -4.72 -15.34
CA SER A 175 -4.81 -5.71 -16.25
C SER A 175 -4.61 -5.14 -17.66
N LEU A 176 -3.69 -5.74 -18.43
CA LEU A 176 -3.41 -5.35 -19.83
C LEU A 176 -4.69 -5.33 -20.68
N SER A 177 -5.54 -6.35 -20.57
CA SER A 177 -6.82 -6.43 -21.29
C SER A 177 -7.74 -5.24 -20.98
N ASN A 178 -7.85 -4.85 -19.71
CA ASN A 178 -8.65 -3.70 -19.29
C ASN A 178 -8.04 -2.37 -19.79
N ILE A 179 -6.71 -2.25 -19.83
CA ILE A 179 -6.02 -1.08 -20.39
C ILE A 179 -6.33 -0.94 -21.89
N LEU A 180 -6.31 -2.04 -22.63
CA LEU A 180 -6.65 -2.05 -24.06
C LEU A 180 -8.11 -1.68 -24.33
N ALA A 181 -9.01 -2.03 -23.41
CA ALA A 181 -10.40 -1.58 -23.41
C ALA A 181 -10.57 -0.10 -22.98
N GLY A 182 -9.48 0.62 -22.69
CA GLY A 182 -9.49 2.03 -22.33
C GLY A 182 -9.70 2.33 -20.84
N LYS A 183 -9.77 1.31 -19.99
CA LYS A 183 -9.88 1.51 -18.53
C LYS A 183 -8.57 2.04 -17.96
N LYS A 184 -8.69 2.86 -16.91
CA LYS A 184 -7.56 3.50 -16.20
C LYS A 184 -7.70 3.28 -14.69
N LEU A 185 -6.60 3.47 -13.97
CA LEU A 185 -6.59 3.39 -12.51
C LEU A 185 -7.55 4.42 -11.91
N SER A 186 -8.43 3.98 -11.01
CA SER A 186 -9.43 4.84 -10.35
C SER A 186 -8.75 5.99 -9.61
N GLU A 187 -9.47 7.11 -9.41
CA GLU A 187 -8.90 8.31 -8.79
C GLU A 187 -8.38 8.06 -7.37
N GLU A 188 -9.02 7.15 -6.65
CA GLU A 188 -8.71 6.81 -5.26
C GLU A 188 -7.66 5.69 -5.13
N ALA A 189 -7.44 4.89 -6.16
CA ALA A 189 -6.45 3.82 -6.12
C ALA A 189 -5.02 4.38 -6.21
N ILE A 190 -4.14 3.86 -5.34
CA ILE A 190 -2.74 4.25 -5.24
C ILE A 190 -1.98 3.76 -6.47
N GLY A 191 -2.08 2.47 -6.81
CA GLY A 191 -1.33 1.82 -7.89
C GLY A 191 -0.41 0.74 -7.34
N VAL A 192 0.65 0.40 -8.08
CA VAL A 192 1.64 -0.61 -7.67
C VAL A 192 2.81 0.07 -6.96
N THR A 193 2.90 -0.05 -5.63
CA THR A 193 4.00 0.53 -4.84
C THR A 193 5.15 -0.47 -4.70
N LEU A 194 6.38 0.02 -4.45
CA LEU A 194 7.50 -0.88 -4.12
C LEU A 194 7.32 -1.51 -2.73
N ASP A 195 6.68 -0.81 -1.80
CA ASP A 195 6.42 -1.29 -0.44
C ASP A 195 5.46 -2.50 -0.41
N ASP A 196 4.57 -2.63 -1.39
CA ASP A 196 3.71 -3.82 -1.58
C ASP A 196 4.52 -5.10 -1.85
N ALA A 197 5.77 -4.99 -2.30
CA ALA A 197 6.67 -6.14 -2.47
C ALA A 197 7.30 -6.56 -1.12
N LEU A 198 7.65 -5.59 -0.27
CA LEU A 198 8.28 -5.82 1.04
C LEU A 198 7.30 -6.37 2.09
N SER A 199 6.02 -5.98 2.02
CA SER A 199 5.00 -6.52 2.92
C SER A 199 4.68 -8.00 2.65
N ARG A 200 4.87 -8.48 1.41
CA ARG A 200 4.71 -9.90 1.07
C ARG A 200 5.92 -10.74 1.46
N SER A 201 7.15 -10.22 1.32
CA SER A 201 8.36 -10.92 1.77
C SER A 201 8.36 -11.15 3.29
N ASN A 202 7.87 -10.19 4.06
CA ASN A 202 7.76 -10.33 5.52
C ASN A 202 6.66 -11.30 5.97
N GLN A 203 5.69 -11.64 5.11
CA GLN A 203 4.69 -12.68 5.39
C GLN A 203 5.20 -14.08 5.04
N THR A 204 6.07 -14.22 4.03
CA THR A 204 6.63 -15.52 3.66
C THR A 204 7.73 -15.97 4.63
N ASP A 205 8.53 -15.06 5.20
CA ASP A 205 9.55 -15.41 6.20
C ASP A 205 8.99 -15.73 7.59
N ALA A 206 7.77 -15.26 7.91
CA ALA A 206 7.13 -15.54 9.21
C ALA A 206 6.45 -16.93 9.29
N SER A 207 6.57 -17.77 8.24
CA SER A 207 5.89 -19.07 8.18
C SER A 207 6.85 -20.28 8.08
N HIS A 208 8.16 -20.09 8.29
CA HIS A 208 9.18 -21.15 8.21
C HIS A 208 10.15 -21.19 9.40
N GLN A 209 9.81 -20.58 10.53
CA GLN A 209 10.51 -20.76 11.80
C GLN A 209 9.48 -20.95 12.90
N GLU A 210 9.03 -22.19 13.11
CA GLU A 210 8.57 -22.72 14.41
C GLU A 210 8.06 -24.15 14.22
N SER A 211 9.00 -25.10 14.16
CA SER A 211 8.91 -26.45 14.74
C SER A 211 10.17 -27.18 14.33
N ASP A 212 11.18 -27.14 15.18
CA ASP A 212 11.92 -28.32 15.61
C ASP A 212 12.97 -27.89 16.65
N GLU A 213 13.17 -28.77 17.65
CA GLU A 213 14.01 -28.66 18.87
C GLU A 213 13.29 -27.96 20.05
N ASP A 214 13.02 -28.60 21.20
CA ASP A 214 13.83 -29.54 21.96
C ASP A 214 12.99 -30.51 22.82
N SER A 215 13.48 -31.74 23.04
CA SER A 215 13.75 -32.19 24.42
C SER A 215 14.73 -33.37 24.45
N ASP A 216 15.80 -33.07 25.16
CA ASP A 216 16.97 -33.86 25.52
C ASP A 216 16.67 -35.15 26.31
N SER A 217 17.61 -36.06 26.12
CA SER A 217 17.96 -37.32 26.77
C SER A 217 17.79 -37.37 28.30
N ASN A 218 17.33 -38.52 28.81
CA ASN A 218 17.79 -39.00 30.12
C ASN A 218 17.84 -40.53 30.17
N GLU A 219 18.87 -41.04 30.83
CA GLU A 219 19.43 -42.39 30.73
C GLU A 219 18.68 -43.49 31.52
N ASN A 220 18.90 -44.72 31.05
CA ASN A 220 18.93 -46.01 31.75
C ASN A 220 17.66 -46.55 32.41
N GLU A 221 17.18 -47.69 31.90
CA GLU A 221 17.16 -48.95 32.66
C GLU A 221 17.16 -50.15 31.69
N LYS A 222 18.07 -51.09 31.96
CA LYS A 222 18.13 -52.42 31.34
C LYS A 222 17.07 -53.28 32.01
N GLU A 223 16.23 -53.99 31.25
CA GLU A 223 15.85 -55.37 31.57
C GLU A 223 15.70 -56.16 30.27
N GLU A 224 16.42 -57.28 30.25
CA GLU A 224 16.27 -58.41 29.34
C GLU A 224 14.88 -59.06 29.60
N ASP A 225 14.15 -59.48 28.57
CA ASP A 225 13.67 -60.86 28.49
C ASP A 225 12.80 -61.15 27.25
N ASP A 226 13.02 -62.37 26.75
CA ASP A 226 12.35 -63.11 25.69
C ASP A 226 10.82 -63.08 25.75
N PHE A 227 10.14 -62.86 24.60
CA PHE A 227 8.84 -63.51 24.36
C PHE A 227 8.42 -63.62 22.87
N PHE A 228 8.94 -64.66 22.21
CA PHE A 228 8.36 -65.54 21.18
C PHE A 228 7.26 -65.10 20.18
N GLU A 229 7.55 -65.47 18.92
CA GLU A 229 6.69 -66.14 17.88
C GLU A 229 5.65 -65.33 17.05
#